data_AF-A0A2P7TEI1-F1
#
_entry.id   AF-A0A2P7TEI1-F1
#
_cell.length_a   1.000
_cell.length_b   1.000
_cell.length_c   1.000
_cell.angle_alpha   90.00
_cell.angle_beta   90.00
_cell.angle_gamma   90.00
#
_symmetry.space_group_name_H-M   'P 1'
#
loop_
_entity.id
_entity.type
_entity.pdbx_description
1 polymer ?
#
loop_
_entity_poly.entity_id
_entity_poly.type
_entity_poly.pdbx_seq_one_letter_code
_entity_poly.pdbx_strand_id
1 'polypeptide(L)'
;MEKVLLFEFGTEGGGARVFKLPDNQVLEMGSSGGMLDDEEEDPVRTWEVMFIDFEHWWKHFITQNGSFWVYFYPIFMHEEVKPIIRSSVEQYISQNGSDVGHHTEEWEHCLNSDNQL
;
A
#
# COMPACT_ATOMS: atom_id res chain seq x y z
N MET A 1 18.12 -14.86 -2.46
CA MET A 1 18.11 -13.58 -3.19
C MET A 1 17.46 -12.58 -2.26
N GLU A 2 18.15 -11.48 -1.98
CA GLU A 2 17.67 -10.48 -1.04
C GLU A 2 16.67 -9.56 -1.75
N LYS A 3 15.46 -9.49 -1.20
CA LYS A 3 14.40 -8.59 -1.67
C LYS A 3 14.32 -7.41 -0.70
N VAL A 4 14.08 -6.21 -1.22
CA VAL A 4 13.96 -5.01 -0.39
C VAL A 4 12.48 -4.69 -0.23
N LEU A 5 11.99 -4.57 1.01
CA LEU A 5 10.62 -4.10 1.25
C LEU A 5 10.54 -2.62 0.84
N LEU A 6 9.62 -2.30 -0.05
CA LEU A 6 9.36 -0.94 -0.51
C LEU A 6 8.15 -0.33 0.19
N PHE A 7 7.08 -1.10 0.34
CA PHE A 7 5.82 -0.62 0.91
C PHE A 7 5.05 -1.76 1.58
N GLU A 8 4.42 -1.48 2.72
CA GLU A 8 3.50 -2.38 3.39
C GLU A 8 2.26 -1.61 3.80
N PHE A 9 1.08 -2.21 3.58
CA PHE A 9 -0.19 -1.62 3.93
C PHE A 9 -1.22 -2.67 4.34
N GLY A 10 -2.17 -2.27 5.18
CA GLY A 10 -3.32 -3.06 5.60
C GLY A 10 -4.64 -2.58 5.01
N THR A 11 -5.65 -3.43 5.15
CA THR A 11 -7.08 -3.14 4.94
C THR A 11 -7.89 -3.69 6.12
N GLU A 12 -9.18 -3.36 6.18
CA GLU A 12 -10.10 -4.07 7.07
C GLU A 12 -10.15 -5.55 6.66
N GLY A 13 -9.39 -6.38 7.36
CA GLY A 13 -9.31 -7.81 7.13
C GLY A 13 -8.16 -8.29 6.25
N GLY A 14 -7.21 -7.45 5.81
CA GLY A 14 -6.14 -7.92 4.93
C GLY A 14 -4.95 -6.98 4.81
N GLY A 15 -4.12 -7.19 3.80
CA GLY A 15 -2.98 -6.33 3.51
C GLY A 15 -2.03 -6.90 2.47
N ALA A 16 -1.04 -6.10 2.08
CA ALA A 16 0.00 -6.53 1.16
C ALA A 16 1.35 -5.90 1.48
N ARG A 17 2.39 -6.59 1.00
CA ARG A 17 3.78 -6.16 1.00
C ARG A 17 4.29 -6.08 -0.42
N VAL A 18 4.99 -5.01 -0.72
CA VAL A 18 5.55 -4.69 -2.02
C VAL A 18 7.06 -4.71 -1.92
N PHE A 19 7.70 -5.57 -2.68
CA PHE A 19 9.15 -5.78 -2.64
C PHE A 19 9.81 -5.42 -3.96
N LYS A 20 11.00 -4.83 -3.90
CA LYS A 20 11.94 -4.75 -5.02
C LYS A 20 12.76 -6.02 -5.11
N LEU A 21 12.80 -6.62 -6.29
CA LEU A 21 13.64 -7.76 -6.61
C LEU A 21 15.01 -7.32 -7.15
N PRO A 22 16.02 -8.21 -7.18
CA PRO A 22 17.37 -7.88 -7.65
C PRO A 22 17.46 -7.38 -9.11
N ASP A 23 16.48 -7.69 -9.94
CA ASP A 23 16.37 -7.25 -11.33
C ASP A 23 15.55 -5.96 -11.49
N ASN A 24 15.30 -5.24 -10.40
CA ASN A 24 14.46 -4.05 -10.28
C ASN A 24 12.96 -4.26 -10.53
N GLN A 25 12.51 -5.49 -10.77
CA GLN A 25 11.08 -5.77 -10.80
C GLN A 25 10.47 -5.61 -9.41
N VAL A 26 9.16 -5.40 -9.37
CA VAL A 26 8.40 -5.26 -8.13
C VAL A 26 7.43 -6.44 -7.98
N LEU A 27 7.46 -7.05 -6.80
CA LEU A 27 6.56 -8.13 -6.40
C LEU A 27 5.63 -7.62 -5.31
N GLU A 28 4.32 -7.65 -5.58
CA GLU A 28 3.30 -7.53 -4.55
C GLU A 28 2.93 -8.92 -4.04
N MET A 29 2.90 -9.09 -2.72
CA MET A 29 2.37 -10.28 -2.05
C MET A 29 1.29 -9.83 -1.07
N GLY A 30 0.07 -10.34 -1.20
CA GLY A 30 -1.05 -9.93 -0.35
C GLY A 30 -1.94 -11.05 0.11
N SER A 31 -2.77 -10.74 1.11
CA SER A 31 -3.77 -11.64 1.65
C SER A 31 -5.05 -10.92 2.05
N SER A 32 -6.19 -11.59 1.85
CA SER A 32 -7.53 -11.09 2.21
C SER A 32 -7.91 -11.33 3.67
N GLY A 33 -7.01 -11.92 4.49
CA GLY A 33 -7.13 -12.29 5.91
C GLY A 33 -8.30 -13.18 6.34
N GLY A 34 -9.29 -13.38 5.46
CA GLY A 34 -10.45 -14.25 5.66
C GLY A 34 -11.43 -13.71 6.68
N MET A 35 -12.69 -14.13 6.58
CA MET A 35 -13.66 -13.99 7.67
C MET A 35 -14.23 -15.36 8.00
N LEU A 36 -14.13 -15.72 9.27
CA LEU A 36 -14.86 -16.86 9.83
C LEU A 36 -16.19 -16.29 10.31
N ASP A 37 -17.19 -16.24 9.44
CA ASP A 37 -18.58 -16.08 9.88
C ASP A 37 -19.15 -17.47 10.17
N ASP A 38 -20.03 -17.57 11.16
CA ASP A 38 -20.53 -18.83 11.71
C ASP A 38 -21.39 -19.63 10.70
N GLU A 39 -21.70 -19.06 9.52
CA GLU A 39 -22.53 -19.65 8.47
C GLU A 39 -21.82 -19.90 7.12
N GLU A 40 -20.74 -19.18 6.77
CA GLU A 40 -19.91 -19.40 5.58
C GLU A 40 -18.44 -19.04 5.85
N GLU A 41 -17.51 -19.97 5.59
CA GLU A 41 -16.08 -19.67 5.60
C GLU A 41 -15.73 -18.83 4.35
N ASP A 42 -15.35 -17.56 4.50
CA ASP A 42 -14.66 -16.83 3.42
C ASP A 42 -13.16 -17.18 3.51
N PRO A 43 -12.65 -18.06 2.66
CA PRO A 43 -11.30 -18.56 2.78
C PRO A 43 -10.28 -17.45 2.56
N VAL A 44 -9.20 -17.47 3.34
CA VAL A 44 -8.05 -16.61 3.12
C VAL A 44 -7.55 -16.78 1.70
N ARG A 45 -7.61 -15.71 0.90
CA ARG A 45 -7.01 -15.66 -0.43
C ARG A 45 -5.64 -15.03 -0.31
N THR A 46 -4.67 -15.60 -1.00
CA THR A 46 -3.33 -15.04 -1.14
C THR A 46 -3.03 -14.82 -2.61
N TRP A 47 -2.29 -13.77 -2.93
CA TRP A 47 -1.88 -13.47 -4.30
C TRP A 47 -0.44 -13.00 -4.37
N GLU A 48 0.13 -13.18 -5.56
CA GLU A 48 1.43 -12.65 -5.95
C GLU A 48 1.29 -12.03 -7.35
N VAL A 49 1.73 -10.78 -7.50
CA VAL A 49 1.64 -10.06 -8.77
C VAL A 49 2.98 -9.36 -9.04
N MET A 50 3.46 -9.52 -10.27
CA MET A 50 4.72 -8.94 -10.74
C MET A 50 4.49 -7.68 -11.56
N PHE A 51 5.33 -6.67 -11.31
CA PHE A 51 5.33 -5.38 -11.99
C PHE A 51 6.75 -5.05 -12.48
N ILE A 52 6.81 -4.23 -13.52
CA ILE A 52 8.08 -3.83 -14.14
C ILE A 52 8.92 -3.00 -13.17
N ASP A 53 8.29 -2.10 -12.41
CA ASP A 53 8.89 -1.25 -11.38
C ASP A 53 7.81 -0.74 -10.41
N PHE A 54 8.23 0.08 -9.43
CA PHE A 54 7.33 0.62 -8.42
C PHE A 54 6.35 1.66 -8.96
N GLU A 55 6.73 2.46 -9.97
CA GLU A 55 5.82 3.46 -10.55
C GLU A 55 4.63 2.78 -11.26
N HIS A 56 4.90 1.69 -11.98
CA HIS A 56 3.87 0.86 -12.59
C HIS A 56 2.96 0.23 -11.54
N TRP A 57 3.53 -0.28 -10.45
CA TRP A 57 2.77 -0.81 -9.32
C TRP A 57 1.88 0.28 -8.69
N TRP A 58 2.44 1.45 -8.36
CA TRP A 58 1.70 2.54 -7.70
C TRP A 58 0.57 3.07 -8.58
N LYS A 59 0.82 3.25 -9.87
CA LYS A 59 -0.21 3.63 -10.84
C LYS A 59 -1.32 2.59 -10.90
N HIS A 60 -0.97 1.30 -10.93
CA HIS A 60 -1.96 0.22 -10.90
C HIS A 60 -2.79 0.26 -9.62
N PHE A 61 -2.14 0.39 -8.46
CA PHE A 61 -2.77 0.46 -7.15
C PHE A 61 -3.79 1.61 -7.06
N ILE A 62 -3.41 2.84 -7.42
CA ILE A 62 -4.34 3.99 -7.43
C ILE A 62 -5.47 3.77 -8.43
N THR A 63 -5.16 3.28 -9.64
CA THR A 63 -6.18 3.13 -10.70
C THR A 63 -7.22 2.06 -10.35
N GLN A 64 -6.80 0.93 -9.80
CA GLN A 64 -7.71 -0.15 -9.40
C GLN A 64 -8.63 0.27 -8.26
N ASN A 65 -8.10 1.04 -7.29
CA ASN A 65 -8.86 1.42 -6.09
C ASN A 65 -9.62 2.75 -6.23
N GLY A 66 -9.37 3.55 -7.27
CA GLY A 66 -10.06 4.83 -7.49
C GLY A 66 -9.87 5.78 -6.30
N SER A 67 -10.91 6.41 -5.79
CA SER A 67 -10.78 7.27 -4.59
C SER A 67 -10.60 6.50 -3.28
N PHE A 68 -10.69 5.17 -3.28
CA PHE A 68 -10.64 4.36 -2.06
C PHE A 68 -9.22 4.01 -1.61
N TRP A 69 -8.19 4.23 -2.44
CA TRP A 69 -6.81 3.89 -2.08
C TRP A 69 -6.34 4.61 -0.80
N VAL A 70 -6.87 5.80 -0.51
CA VAL A 70 -6.50 6.58 0.68
C VAL A 70 -6.96 5.92 1.98
N TYR A 71 -7.98 5.05 1.95
CA TYR A 71 -8.51 4.37 3.13
C TYR A 71 -7.68 3.15 3.56
N PHE A 72 -6.70 2.77 2.75
CA PHE A 72 -5.74 1.75 3.15
C PHE A 72 -4.83 2.29 4.24
N TYR A 73 -4.36 1.40 5.12
CA TYR A 73 -3.55 1.74 6.28
C TYR A 73 -2.08 1.51 5.95
N PRO A 74 -1.29 2.53 5.56
CA PRO A 74 0.15 2.34 5.36
C PRO A 74 0.80 1.94 6.68
N ILE A 75 1.71 0.97 6.62
CA ILE A 75 2.43 0.42 7.78
C ILE A 75 3.93 0.74 7.65
N PHE A 76 4.46 0.71 6.43
CA PHE A 76 5.87 0.99 6.14
C PHE A 76 6.02 1.57 4.73
N MET A 77 6.92 2.56 4.55
CA MET A 77 7.27 3.15 3.25
C MET A 77 8.76 3.39 3.13
N HIS A 78 9.47 2.62 2.31
CA HIS A 78 10.90 2.81 2.06
C HIS A 78 11.20 4.21 1.47
N GLU A 79 12.35 4.80 1.83
CA GLU A 79 12.75 6.15 1.38
C GLU A 79 12.73 6.32 -0.14
N GLU A 80 13.09 5.28 -0.89
CA GLU A 80 13.09 5.27 -2.35
C GLU A 80 11.71 5.59 -2.96
N VAL A 81 10.62 5.19 -2.29
CA VAL A 81 9.26 5.29 -2.85
C VAL A 81 8.44 6.43 -2.27
N LYS A 82 8.86 7.02 -1.14
CA LYS A 82 8.19 8.16 -0.52
C LYS A 82 7.94 9.33 -1.48
N PRO A 83 8.88 9.75 -2.35
CA PRO A 83 8.63 10.85 -3.28
C PRO A 83 7.48 10.55 -4.25
N ILE A 84 7.35 9.30 -4.68
CA ILE A 84 6.31 8.85 -5.62
C ILE A 84 4.93 8.91 -4.93
N ILE A 85 4.83 8.36 -3.71
CA ILE A 85 3.58 8.32 -2.94
C ILE A 85 3.16 9.72 -2.49
N ARG A 86 4.11 10.54 -2.00
CA ARG A 86 3.87 11.88 -1.45
C ARG A 86 3.10 12.77 -2.43
N SER A 87 3.52 12.78 -3.69
CA SER A 87 2.86 13.56 -4.74
C SER A 87 1.36 13.21 -4.86
N SER A 88 1.00 11.92 -4.79
CA SER A 88 -0.39 11.47 -4.86
C SER A 88 -1.21 11.82 -3.62
N VAL A 89 -0.61 11.72 -2.42
CA VAL A 89 -1.25 12.10 -1.15
C VAL A 89 -1.50 13.60 -1.08
N GLU A 90 -0.48 14.42 -1.39
CA GLU A 90 -0.61 15.88 -1.41
C GLU A 90 -1.66 16.34 -2.44
N GLN A 91 -1.67 15.72 -3.63
CA GLN A 91 -2.70 15.98 -4.63
C GLN A 91 -4.10 15.65 -4.09
N TYR A 92 -4.29 14.48 -3.47
CA TYR A 92 -5.58 14.09 -2.90
C TYR A 92 -6.07 15.07 -1.84
N ILE A 93 -5.20 15.45 -0.89
CA ILE A 93 -5.51 16.42 0.18
C ILE A 93 -5.91 17.77 -0.43
N SER A 94 -5.16 18.27 -1.41
CA SER A 94 -5.48 19.55 -2.06
C SER A 94 -6.86 19.58 -2.74
N GLN A 95 -7.31 18.43 -3.25
CA GLN A 95 -8.57 18.32 -4.00
C GLN A 95 -9.77 18.11 -3.08
N ASN A 96 -9.59 17.43 -1.95
CA ASN A 96 -10.67 16.98 -1.07
C ASN A 96 -10.71 17.74 0.28
N GLY A 97 -9.71 18.57 0.58
CA GLY A 97 -9.54 19.26 1.86
C GLY A 97 -8.65 18.48 2.82
N SER A 98 -8.12 19.13 3.88
CA SER A 98 -7.28 18.48 4.90
C SER A 98 -8.06 17.69 5.94
N ASP A 99 -9.39 17.86 6.00
CA ASP A 99 -10.29 17.25 7.01
C ASP A 99 -10.79 15.84 6.62
N VAL A 100 -10.14 15.14 5.68
CA VAL A 100 -10.59 13.80 5.22
C VAL A 100 -10.38 12.68 6.26
N GLY A 101 -9.92 13.02 7.47
CA GLY A 101 -9.94 12.18 8.65
C GLY A 101 -8.66 11.37 8.90
N HIS A 102 -8.75 10.42 9.84
CA HIS A 102 -7.63 9.61 10.34
C HIS A 102 -6.81 8.90 9.26
N HIS A 103 -7.37 8.64 8.09
CA HIS A 103 -6.65 7.94 7.02
C HIS A 103 -5.49 8.77 6.47
N THR A 104 -5.69 10.06 6.18
CA THR A 104 -4.61 10.92 5.66
C THR A 104 -3.50 11.15 6.69
N GLU A 105 -3.84 11.16 7.98
CA GLU A 105 -2.86 11.29 9.08
C GLU A 105 -1.86 10.12 9.07
N GLU A 106 -2.32 8.88 8.84
CA GLU A 106 -1.44 7.70 8.76
C GLU A 106 -0.52 7.74 7.52
N TRP A 107 -1.02 8.22 6.39
CA TRP A 107 -0.20 8.45 5.19
C TRP A 107 0.88 9.50 5.44
N GLU A 108 0.51 10.64 6.00
CA GLU A 108 1.46 11.69 6.35
C GLU A 108 2.47 11.21 7.39
N HIS A 109 2.03 10.43 8.39
CA HIS A 109 2.91 9.85 9.39
C HIS A 109 3.99 8.97 8.74
N CYS A 110 3.59 7.98 7.95
CA CYS A 110 4.53 7.08 7.25
C CYS A 110 5.45 7.82 6.26
N LEU A 111 4.94 8.86 5.59
CA LEU A 111 5.72 9.67 4.67
C LEU A 111 6.82 10.48 5.40
N ASN A 112 6.58 10.88 6.64
CA ASN A 112 7.45 11.78 7.40
C ASN A 112 8.30 11.08 8.47
N SER A 113 7.99 9.83 8.82
CA SER A 113 8.79 9.06 9.78
C SER A 113 10.07 8.53 9.13
N ASP A 114 11.22 8.76 9.77
CA ASP A 114 12.46 8.09 9.37
C ASP A 114 12.28 6.60 9.63
N ASN A 115 12.35 5.78 8.58
CA ASN A 115 12.19 4.34 8.69
C ASN A 115 13.32 3.73 9.53
N GLN A 116 13.12 3.63 10.83
CA GLN A 116 13.96 2.81 11.70
C GLN A 116 13.50 1.36 11.55
N LEU A 117 14.12 0.67 10.58
CA LEU A 117 14.22 -0.80 10.60
C LEU A 117 15.51 -1.19 11.33
#